data_AF-A0A2K8MJB2-F1
#
_entry.id   AF-A0A2K8MJB2-F1
#
_cell.length_a   1.000
_cell.length_b   1.000
_cell.length_c   1.000
_cell.angle_alpha   90.00
_cell.angle_beta   90.00
_cell.angle_gamma   90.00
#
_symmetry.space_group_name_H-M   'P 1'
#
loop_
_entity.id
_entity.type
_entity.pdbx_description
1 polymer ?
#
loop_
_entity_poly.entity_id
_entity_poly.type
_entity_poly.pdbx_seq_one_letter_code
_entity_poly.pdbx_strand_id
1 'polypeptide(L)' 'MLDFQCWICGEGIDRSDRGALLVSVEGLWRWAEGRRGRDDPFQNIYLHSHCAKERMAGATMDLEPSVFGEED' A
#
# COMPACT_ATOMS: atom_id res chain seq x y z
N MET A 1 -8.03 7.25 -18.82
CA MET A 1 -8.58 6.99 -17.48
C MET A 1 -7.44 6.41 -16.67
N LEU A 2 -7.09 6.98 -15.51
CA LEU A 2 -6.07 6.36 -14.67
C LEU A 2 -6.71 5.14 -14.00
N ASP A 3 -6.09 3.95 -14.15
CA ASP A 3 -6.66 2.69 -13.67
C ASP A 3 -6.59 2.54 -12.14
N PHE A 4 -5.87 3.43 -11.45
CA PHE A 4 -5.65 3.37 -10.01
C PHE A 4 -6.18 4.63 -9.31
N GLN A 5 -6.91 4.41 -8.22
CA GLN A 5 -7.44 5.45 -7.33
C GLN A 5 -6.89 5.24 -5.94
N CYS A 6 -6.48 6.34 -5.31
CA CYS A 6 -6.01 6.33 -3.93
C CYS A 6 -7.16 5.98 -3.00
N TRP A 7 -6.97 4.95 -2.18
CA TRP A 7 -7.97 4.48 -1.23
C TRP A 7 -8.33 5.53 -0.16
N ILE A 8 -7.40 6.44 0.16
CA ILE A 8 -7.58 7.45 1.22
C ILE A 8 -8.35 8.68 0.70
N CYS A 9 -7.92 9.28 -0.41
CA CYS A 9 -8.50 10.53 -0.91
C CYS A 9 -9.47 10.34 -2.10
N GLY A 10 -9.51 9.16 -2.71
CA GLY A 10 -10.37 8.85 -3.86
C GLY A 10 -9.88 9.42 -5.21
N GLU A 11 -8.80 10.19 -5.20
CA GLU A 11 -8.23 10.79 -6.41
C GLU A 11 -7.42 9.78 -7.23
N GLY A 12 -7.29 10.03 -8.53
CA GLY A 12 -6.48 9.20 -9.42
C GLY A 12 -4.99 9.25 -9.07
N ILE A 13 -4.31 8.11 -9.19
CA ILE A 13 -2.85 8.02 -9.01
C ILE A 13 -2.18 8.15 -10.38
N ASP A 14 -1.41 9.21 -10.57
CA ASP A 14 -0.64 9.42 -11.80
C ASP A 14 0.65 8.58 -11.80
N ARG A 15 1.11 8.16 -12.98
CA ARG A 15 2.36 7.39 -13.13
C ARG A 15 3.61 8.20 -12.74
N SER A 16 3.50 9.51 -12.64
CA SER A 16 4.57 10.38 -12.14
C SER A 16 4.74 10.32 -10.62
N ASP A 17 3.75 9.83 -9.86
CA ASP A 17 3.92 9.54 -8.42
C ASP A 17 4.77 8.28 -8.25
N ARG A 18 6.10 8.46 -8.31
CA ARG A 18 7.08 7.37 -8.22
C ARG A 18 7.07 6.64 -6.87
N GLY A 19 6.48 7.25 -5.84
CA GLY A 19 6.33 6.66 -4.52
C GLY A 19 4.94 6.09 -4.25
N ALA A 20 4.07 5.99 -5.26
CA ALA A 20 2.75 5.41 -5.08
C ALA A 20 2.86 3.95 -4.60
N LEU A 21 1.98 3.57 -3.66
CA LEU A 21 2.02 2.27 -3.00
C LEU A 21 0.94 1.33 -3.50
N LEU A 22 1.30 0.04 -3.55
CA LEU A 22 0.36 -1.08 -3.54
C LEU A 22 0.47 -1.77 -2.18
N VAL A 23 -0.63 -1.83 -1.45
CA VAL A 23 -0.71 -2.52 -0.16
C VAL A 23 -1.64 -3.72 -0.28
N SER A 24 -1.13 -4.91 0.05
CA SER A 24 -1.90 -6.15 0.09
C SER A 24 -2.45 -6.38 1.50
N VAL A 25 -3.76 -6.48 1.62
CA VAL A 25 -4.46 -6.80 2.87
C VAL A 25 -4.90 -8.26 2.83
N GLU A 26 -4.43 -9.04 3.79
CA GLU A 26 -4.68 -10.49 3.87
C GLU A 26 -4.55 -11.02 5.31
N GLY A 27 -5.03 -12.23 5.55
CA GLY A 27 -4.99 -12.85 6.87
C GLY A 27 -3.55 -13.18 7.32
N LEU A 28 -3.15 -12.69 8.49
CA LEU A 28 -1.79 -12.91 9.04
C LEU A 28 -1.47 -14.39 9.25
N TRP A 29 -2.37 -15.16 9.86
CA TRP A 29 -2.13 -16.57 10.19
C TRP A 29 -2.05 -17.46 8.95
N ARG A 30 -2.67 -17.04 7.84
CA ARG A 30 -2.50 -17.70 6.54
C ARG A 30 -1.02 -17.75 6.13
N TRP A 31 -0.27 -16.68 6.38
CA TRP A 31 1.17 -16.66 6.12
C TRP A 31 1.96 -17.62 7.02
N ALA A 32 1.52 -17.77 8.27
CA ALA A 32 2.17 -18.68 9.21
C ALA A 32 1.88 -20.17 8.89
N GLU A 33 0.70 -20.46 8.33
CA GLU A 33 0.20 -21.82 8.14
C GLU A 33 0.53 -22.41 6.75
N GLY A 34 0.95 -21.60 5.77
CA GLY A 34 1.49 -22.11 4.50
C GLY A 34 1.20 -21.25 3.27
N ARG A 35 1.09 -21.90 2.12
CA ARG A 35 0.89 -21.23 0.83
C ARG A 35 -0.57 -20.80 0.66
N ARG A 36 -0.76 -19.65 0.01
CA ARG A 36 -2.07 -19.12 -0.37
C ARG A 36 -2.84 -20.10 -1.26
N GLY A 37 -4.02 -20.53 -0.79
CA GLY A 37 -5.03 -21.22 -1.57
C GLY A 37 -5.71 -20.31 -2.58
N ARG A 38 -6.40 -20.89 -3.56
CA ARG A 38 -7.07 -20.13 -4.62
C ARG A 38 -8.22 -19.27 -4.07
N ASP A 39 -8.84 -19.69 -2.97
CA ASP A 39 -10.02 -19.06 -2.38
C ASP A 39 -9.70 -18.21 -1.15
N ASP A 40 -8.42 -18.05 -0.81
CA ASP A 40 -8.03 -17.25 0.34
C ASP A 40 -8.30 -15.76 0.07
N PRO A 41 -9.04 -15.08 0.96
CA PRO A 41 -9.38 -13.68 0.76
C PRO A 41 -8.11 -12.80 0.81
N PHE A 42 -7.98 -11.95 -0.19
CA PHE A 42 -6.99 -10.88 -0.21
C PHE A 42 -7.58 -9.67 -0.95
N GLN A 43 -7.09 -8.47 -0.61
CA GLN A 43 -7.47 -7.24 -1.29
C GLN A 43 -6.23 -6.38 -1.49
N ASN A 44 -6.05 -5.84 -2.69
CA ASN A 44 -5.05 -4.82 -2.94
C ASN A 44 -5.71 -3.45 -2.83
N ILE A 45 -5.04 -2.52 -2.14
CA ILE A 45 -5.40 -1.10 -2.14
C ILE A 45 -4.23 -0.30 -2.70
N TYR A 46 -4.54 0.83 -3.33
CA TYR A 46 -3.56 1.72 -3.94
C TYR A 46 -3.56 3.04 -3.20
N LEU A 47 -2.39 3.65 -3.04
CA LEU A 47 -2.24 4.90 -2.27
C LEU A 47 -1.26 5.82 -2.97
N HIS A 48 -1.51 7.13 -2.91
CA HIS A 48 -0.45 8.11 -3.15
C HIS A 48 0.62 8.01 -2.05
N SER A 49 1.85 8.34 -2.43
CA SER A 49 2.98 8.44 -1.49
C SER A 49 2.66 9.35 -0.30
N HIS A 50 2.17 10.57 -0.56
CA HIS A 50 1.87 11.56 0.48
C HIS A 50 0.73 11.10 1.41
N CYS A 51 -0.35 10.54 0.87
CA CYS A 51 -1.46 10.02 1.67
C CYS A 51 -1.00 8.89 2.60
N ALA A 52 -0.11 8.02 2.12
CA ALA A 52 0.47 6.97 2.94
C ALA A 52 1.36 7.52 4.05
N LYS A 53 2.27 8.47 3.76
CA LYS A 53 3.11 9.13 4.78
C LYS A 53 2.30 9.76 5.91
N GLU A 54 1.20 10.43 5.57
CA GLU A 54 0.38 11.13 6.56
C GLU A 54 -0.51 10.20 7.39
N ARG A 55 -0.97 9.08 6.82
CA ARG A 55 -2.04 8.26 7.42
C ARG A 55 -1.61 6.84 7.82
N MET A 56 -0.43 6.38 7.39
CA MET A 56 0.09 5.04 7.69
C MET A 56 1.28 5.09 8.65
N ALA A 57 1.05 5.65 9.83
CA ALA A 57 1.92 5.48 10.98
C ALA A 57 1.33 4.41 11.91
N GLY A 58 2.14 3.41 12.24
CA GLY A 58 1.80 2.39 13.24
C GLY A 58 2.21 2.81 14.64
N ALA A 59 1.79 2.05 15.65
CA ALA A 59 2.23 2.29 17.03
C ALA A 59 3.73 2.01 17.25
N THR A 60 4.34 1.18 16.40
CA THR A 60 5.73 0.72 16.53
C THR A 60 6.51 0.76 15.22
N MET A 61 5.90 1.24 14.13
CA MET A 61 6.47 1.19 12.78
C MET A 61 5.99 2.37 11.96
N ASP A 62 6.92 3.01 11.28
CA ASP A 62 6.65 4.03 10.26
C ASP A 62 7.09 3.50 8.89
N LEU A 63 6.46 4.02 7.83
CA LEU A 63 6.95 3.77 6.47
C LEU A 63 8.20 4.62 6.24
N GLU A 64 9.33 3.97 5.98
CA GLU A 64 10.60 4.68 5.77
C GLU A 64 10.52 5.64 4.57
N PRO A 65 11.10 6.85 4.65
CA PRO A 65 11.14 7.82 3.54
C PRO A 65 11.70 7.25 2.23
N SER A 66 12.67 6.33 2.34
CA SER A 66 13.32 5.61 1.24
C SER A 66 12.33 4.82 0.37
N VAL A 67 11.22 4.35 0.95
CA VAL A 67 10.13 3.64 0.24
C VAL A 67 9.46 4.56 -0.79
N PHE A 68 9.55 5.87 -0.61
CA PHE A 68 8.93 6.88 -1.47
C PHE A 68 9.91 7.51 -2.47
N GLY A 69 11.17 7.03 -2.52
CA GLY A 69 12.18 7.50 -3.46
C GLY A 69 12.83 8.83 -3.10
N GLU A 70 12.84 9.22 -1.83
CA GLU A 70 13.64 10.34 -1.33
C GLU A 70 15.10 9.86 -1.15
N GLU A 71 16.05 10.53 -1.82
CA GLU A 71 17.49 10.38 -1.56
C GLU A 71 17.83 11.15 -0.27
N ASP A 72 18.64 10.54 0.62
CA ASP A 72 19.08 11.10 1.91
C ASP A 72 19.69 12.51 1.82
#